data_AF-S8EGR3-F1
#
_entry.id   AF-S8EGR3-F1
#
_cell.length_a   1.000
_cell.length_b   1.000
_cell.length_c   1.000
_cell.angle_alpha   90.00
_cell.angle_beta   90.00
_cell.angle_gamma   90.00
#
_symmetry.space_group_name_H-M   'P 1'
#
loop_
_entity.id
_entity.type
_entity.pdbx_description
1 polymer ?
#
loop_
_entity_poly.entity_id
_entity_poly.type
_entity_poly.pdbx_seq_one_letter_code
_entity_poly.pdbx_strand_id
1 'polypeptide(L)'
;MPADIVREICLCLHPRDLLSLCRTVKFFHGILMYKDFAPVWRDCLKRVDGLPQCPPGLIEPAYVSLVFSPNCTGCGERKATAVYWVWFARLCAACKKSNVVSDEEVAEFLTDTQWESFEDIGADGDEEDKVLVQASVSGCKRPCYLKPDLLQVLAAFRQATDTHKFRHERWRLVRQRNKFASACQKWQKKEEENQKATLEALRLDQIVERLCALGWSAEIDYLREQDLQALKNFGSVSLPKKLTKNAWDKMRAEVVEYMANVRTERLQREYQMLLERRYAVLADAGNELLDRQFAKRPELIAYGLNTADLALQDEFRAIMCRPSDVEIAKSDFLALDNRMDTIVERWTRHIEKHLRKRVVKAALVSPRAAGIDPLNLALTIFKFGKYDEYCNLFPFFTASFDCSLRTAPPDLQGRVLSPYEKFIFGKDPKHGPFRDTGFAKTRVVKPRADTLAIIRMAGQDPDTVTAAEMDALDLRWVDRYDDVYHWRDAVAASSVENRTPGGWRLATPEESVKAKEIEIDHLQDSDLEHLHIE
;
A
#
# COMPACT_ATOMS: atom_id res chain seq x y z
N MET A 1 -44.90 -44.47 5.17
CA MET A 1 -44.63 -43.15 5.78
C MET A 1 -45.78 -42.23 5.42
N PRO A 2 -46.37 -41.47 6.37
CA PRO A 2 -47.43 -40.52 6.07
C PRO A 2 -46.98 -39.49 5.03
N ALA A 3 -47.87 -39.09 4.12
CA ALA A 3 -47.54 -38.17 3.02
C ALA A 3 -47.05 -36.80 3.53
N ASP A 4 -47.54 -36.38 4.69
CA ASP A 4 -47.23 -35.10 5.32
C ASP A 4 -45.77 -35.04 5.80
N ILE A 5 -45.27 -36.15 6.35
CA ILE A 5 -43.86 -36.28 6.77
C ILE A 5 -42.93 -36.32 5.56
N VAL A 6 -43.33 -37.03 4.49
CA VAL A 6 -42.57 -37.05 3.23
C VAL A 6 -42.47 -35.64 2.65
N ARG A 7 -43.58 -34.88 2.68
CA ARG A 7 -43.62 -33.49 2.23
C ARG A 7 -42.67 -32.60 3.03
N GLU A 8 -42.68 -32.70 4.36
CA GLU A 8 -41.81 -31.90 5.22
C GLU A 8 -40.33 -32.18 4.96
N ILE A 9 -39.95 -33.46 4.86
CA ILE A 9 -38.58 -33.85 4.51
C ILE A 9 -38.20 -33.28 3.14
N CYS A 10 -39.07 -33.42 2.13
CA CYS A 10 -38.80 -32.90 0.79
C CYS A 10 -38.65 -31.39 0.76
N LEU A 11 -39.39 -30.63 1.58
CA LEU A 11 -39.26 -29.18 1.70
C LEU A 11 -37.88 -28.77 2.25
N CYS A 12 -37.21 -29.61 3.03
CA CYS A 12 -35.85 -29.36 3.53
C CYS A 12 -34.75 -29.60 2.50
N LEU A 13 -35.03 -30.24 1.36
CA LEU A 13 -34.03 -30.62 0.37
C LEU A 13 -33.72 -29.48 -0.62
N HIS A 14 -32.47 -29.41 -1.07
CA HIS A 14 -32.13 -28.58 -2.22
C HIS A 14 -32.78 -29.15 -3.50
N PRO A 15 -33.20 -28.33 -4.49
CA PRO A 15 -33.87 -28.83 -5.71
C PRO A 15 -33.11 -29.94 -6.43
N ARG A 16 -31.77 -29.87 -6.46
CA ARG A 16 -30.91 -30.93 -7.02
C ARG A 16 -31.08 -32.28 -6.31
N ASP A 17 -31.22 -32.26 -4.99
CA ASP A 17 -31.35 -33.45 -4.16
C ASP A 17 -32.76 -34.02 -4.28
N LEU A 18 -33.77 -33.15 -4.34
CA LEU A 18 -35.16 -33.54 -4.61
C LEU A 18 -35.30 -34.23 -5.98
N LEU A 19 -34.61 -33.70 -7.00
CA LEU A 19 -34.54 -34.34 -8.33
C LEU A 19 -33.83 -35.70 -8.28
N SER A 20 -32.77 -35.82 -7.49
CA SER A 20 -32.04 -37.08 -7.32
C SER A 20 -32.90 -38.12 -6.58
N LEU A 21 -33.64 -37.71 -5.56
CA LEU A 21 -34.59 -38.54 -4.83
C LEU A 21 -35.71 -39.05 -5.76
N CYS A 22 -36.27 -38.16 -6.57
CA CYS A 22 -37.31 -38.51 -7.56
C CYS A 22 -36.84 -39.56 -8.58
N ARG A 23 -35.54 -39.62 -8.89
CA ARG A 23 -34.96 -40.54 -9.88
C ARG A 23 -34.46 -41.85 -9.30
N THR A 24 -34.30 -41.96 -7.97
CA THR A 24 -33.68 -43.14 -7.32
C THR A 24 -34.69 -44.22 -6.95
N VAL A 25 -35.93 -43.88 -6.59
CA VAL A 25 -36.94 -44.85 -6.11
C VAL A 25 -38.28 -44.62 -6.80
N LYS A 26 -38.91 -45.69 -7.31
CA LYS A 26 -40.23 -45.63 -7.98
C LYS A 26 -41.33 -45.01 -7.12
N PHE A 27 -41.30 -45.26 -5.80
CA PHE A 27 -42.21 -44.66 -4.84
C PHE A 27 -42.11 -43.13 -4.82
N PHE A 28 -40.90 -42.59 -4.66
CA PHE A 28 -40.68 -41.13 -4.68
C PHE A 28 -40.98 -40.53 -6.05
N HIS A 29 -40.68 -41.25 -7.14
CA HIS A 29 -41.06 -40.81 -8.48
C HIS A 29 -42.57 -40.61 -8.62
N GLY A 30 -43.37 -41.60 -8.22
CA GLY A 30 -44.83 -41.56 -8.32
C GLY A 30 -45.46 -40.43 -7.49
N ILE A 31 -44.87 -40.11 -6.34
CA ILE A 31 -45.34 -39.04 -5.46
C ILE A 31 -44.90 -37.66 -5.98
N LEU A 32 -43.60 -37.49 -6.25
CA LEU A 32 -43.03 -36.18 -6.56
C LEU A 32 -43.42 -35.67 -7.96
N MET A 33 -43.80 -36.56 -8.88
CA MET A 33 -44.31 -36.15 -10.20
C MET A 33 -45.82 -35.85 -10.19
N TYR A 34 -46.51 -36.11 -9.07
CA TYR A 34 -47.95 -35.82 -8.96
C TYR A 34 -48.21 -34.33 -8.75
N LYS A 35 -49.36 -33.85 -9.26
CA LYS A 35 -49.72 -32.43 -9.25
C LYS A 35 -49.76 -31.83 -7.84
N ASP A 36 -50.16 -32.61 -6.85
CA ASP A 36 -50.26 -32.17 -5.45
C ASP A 36 -48.89 -31.87 -4.80
N PHE A 37 -47.80 -32.32 -5.41
CA PHE A 37 -46.42 -32.04 -4.99
C PHE A 37 -45.79 -30.88 -5.75
N ALA A 38 -46.47 -30.25 -6.71
CA ALA A 38 -45.99 -29.03 -7.38
C ALA A 38 -45.65 -27.89 -6.39
N PRO A 39 -46.39 -27.65 -5.28
CA PRO A 39 -45.99 -26.67 -4.26
C PRO A 39 -44.62 -26.96 -3.65
N VAL A 40 -44.28 -28.23 -3.42
CA VAL A 40 -42.98 -28.64 -2.85
C VAL A 40 -41.85 -28.23 -3.78
N TRP A 41 -41.98 -28.49 -5.07
CA TRP A 41 -40.98 -28.06 -6.06
C TRP A 41 -40.84 -26.55 -6.14
N ARG A 42 -41.97 -25.81 -6.14
CA ARG A 42 -41.97 -24.34 -6.15
C ARG A 42 -41.27 -23.79 -4.92
N ASP A 43 -41.55 -24.32 -3.75
CA ASP A 43 -40.98 -23.82 -2.50
C ASP A 43 -39.50 -24.17 -2.36
N CYS A 44 -39.06 -25.33 -2.86
CA CYS A 44 -37.63 -25.65 -2.94
C CYS A 44 -36.89 -24.71 -3.89
N LEU A 45 -37.48 -24.38 -5.05
CA LEU A 45 -36.88 -23.45 -6.02
C LEU A 45 -36.73 -22.03 -5.45
N LYS A 46 -37.70 -21.55 -4.67
CA LYS A 46 -37.64 -20.22 -4.01
C LYS A 46 -36.49 -20.08 -3.02
N ARG A 47 -35.94 -21.18 -2.51
CA ARG A 47 -34.80 -21.16 -1.57
C ARG A 47 -33.46 -20.97 -2.28
N VAL A 48 -33.41 -21.07 -3.60
CA VAL A 48 -32.19 -20.83 -4.38
C VAL A 48 -32.07 -19.35 -4.67
N ASP A 49 -31.07 -18.69 -4.07
CA ASP A 49 -30.88 -17.24 -4.21
C ASP A 49 -30.72 -16.83 -5.68
N GLY A 50 -31.44 -15.77 -6.07
CA GLY A 50 -31.39 -15.17 -7.41
C GLY A 50 -31.88 -16.04 -8.58
N LEU A 51 -32.36 -17.27 -8.34
CA LEU A 51 -32.84 -18.15 -9.41
C LEU A 51 -34.18 -17.63 -9.96
N PRO A 52 -34.31 -17.40 -11.29
CA PRO A 52 -35.60 -17.00 -11.87
C PRO A 52 -36.69 -18.03 -11.60
N GLN A 53 -37.92 -17.56 -11.37
CA GLN A 53 -39.08 -18.44 -11.17
C GLN A 53 -39.36 -19.28 -12.42
N CYS A 54 -39.88 -20.50 -12.22
CA CYS A 54 -40.23 -21.40 -13.32
C CYS A 54 -41.11 -20.67 -14.37
N PRO A 55 -40.71 -20.64 -15.65
CA PRO A 55 -41.43 -19.88 -16.65
C PRO A 55 -42.78 -20.56 -16.99
N PRO A 56 -43.79 -19.79 -17.44
CA PRO A 56 -45.02 -20.36 -17.95
C PRO A 56 -44.72 -21.34 -19.11
N GLY A 57 -45.36 -22.51 -19.08
CA GLY A 57 -45.17 -23.57 -20.08
C GLY A 57 -44.10 -24.62 -19.73
N LEU A 58 -43.40 -24.46 -18.59
CA LEU A 58 -42.53 -25.48 -18.04
C LEU A 58 -43.04 -25.91 -16.66
N ILE A 59 -43.13 -27.22 -16.42
CA ILE A 59 -43.43 -27.74 -15.08
C ILE A 59 -42.18 -27.70 -14.21
N GLU A 60 -42.35 -27.52 -12.91
CA GLU A 60 -41.24 -27.31 -11.97
C GLU A 60 -40.20 -28.45 -11.98
N PRO A 61 -40.57 -29.75 -12.01
CA PRO A 61 -39.58 -30.83 -12.08
C PRO A 61 -38.71 -30.77 -13.35
N ALA A 62 -39.30 -30.36 -14.48
CA ALA A 62 -38.58 -30.19 -15.73
C ALA A 62 -37.62 -28.98 -15.66
N TYR A 63 -38.06 -27.89 -15.02
CA TYR A 63 -37.20 -26.74 -14.76
C TYR A 63 -36.02 -27.09 -13.84
N VAL A 64 -36.26 -27.80 -12.73
CA VAL A 64 -35.19 -28.30 -11.86
C VAL A 64 -34.21 -29.16 -12.63
N SER A 65 -34.69 -30.04 -13.52
CA SER A 65 -33.82 -30.87 -14.36
C SER A 65 -32.98 -30.03 -15.33
N LEU A 66 -33.54 -28.98 -15.91
CA LEU A 66 -32.83 -28.07 -16.82
C LEU A 66 -31.68 -27.34 -16.10
N VAL A 67 -31.99 -26.81 -14.91
CA VAL A 67 -31.08 -26.00 -14.08
C VAL A 67 -29.98 -26.86 -13.46
N PHE A 68 -30.34 -27.95 -12.78
CA PHE A 68 -29.42 -28.65 -11.87
C PHE A 68 -28.90 -29.99 -12.39
N SER A 69 -29.39 -30.48 -13.53
CA SER A 69 -29.02 -31.79 -14.07
C SER A 69 -28.32 -31.66 -15.43
N PRO A 70 -27.27 -32.48 -15.69
CA PRO A 70 -26.55 -32.48 -16.97
C PRO A 70 -27.20 -33.36 -18.05
N ASN A 71 -28.44 -33.81 -17.84
CA ASN A 71 -29.15 -34.67 -18.78
C ASN A 71 -29.65 -33.88 -20.00
N CYS A 72 -29.52 -34.49 -21.18
CA CYS A 72 -30.09 -33.96 -22.41
C CYS A 72 -31.63 -33.93 -22.33
N THR A 73 -32.26 -32.81 -22.66
CA THR A 73 -33.73 -32.70 -22.70
C THR A 73 -34.34 -33.46 -23.88
N GLY A 74 -33.57 -33.72 -24.95
CA GLY A 74 -34.04 -34.48 -26.11
C GLY A 74 -34.01 -36.00 -25.92
N CYS A 75 -32.90 -36.56 -25.40
CA CYS A 75 -32.71 -38.01 -25.28
C CYS A 75 -32.56 -38.54 -23.84
N GLY A 76 -32.49 -37.67 -22.83
CA GLY A 76 -32.34 -38.07 -21.42
C GLY A 76 -30.91 -38.40 -20.98
N GLU A 77 -29.98 -38.61 -21.91
CA GLU A 77 -28.59 -39.02 -21.63
C GLU A 77 -27.74 -37.94 -20.94
N ARG A 78 -26.81 -38.35 -20.06
CA ARG A 78 -25.95 -37.47 -19.26
C ARG A 78 -24.73 -36.93 -20.03
N LYS A 79 -24.95 -36.31 -21.19
CA LYS A 79 -23.89 -35.90 -22.14
C LYS A 79 -23.98 -34.44 -22.60
N ALA A 80 -24.72 -33.58 -21.89
CA ALA A 80 -25.00 -32.23 -22.35
C ALA A 80 -24.46 -31.15 -21.39
N THR A 81 -23.63 -30.24 -21.90
CA THR A 81 -22.87 -29.27 -21.10
C THR A 81 -23.54 -27.90 -21.00
N ALA A 82 -24.11 -27.39 -22.09
CA ALA A 82 -24.69 -26.05 -22.15
C ALA A 82 -26.23 -26.05 -22.11
N VAL A 83 -26.81 -25.06 -21.42
CA VAL A 83 -28.26 -24.79 -21.43
C VAL A 83 -28.57 -23.70 -22.44
N TYR A 84 -29.54 -23.98 -23.31
CA TYR A 84 -30.16 -23.00 -24.19
C TYR A 84 -31.43 -22.48 -23.52
N TRP A 85 -31.28 -21.49 -22.64
CA TRP A 85 -32.36 -20.98 -21.79
C TRP A 85 -33.58 -20.48 -22.57
N VAL A 86 -33.37 -19.86 -23.73
CA VAL A 86 -34.46 -19.40 -24.63
C VAL A 86 -35.32 -20.53 -25.17
N TRP A 87 -34.75 -21.73 -25.32
CA TRP A 87 -35.44 -22.93 -25.80
C TRP A 87 -35.91 -23.85 -24.66
N PHE A 88 -35.61 -23.51 -23.41
CA PHE A 88 -35.79 -24.39 -22.26
C PHE A 88 -35.15 -25.78 -22.46
N ALA A 89 -34.02 -25.83 -23.16
CA ALA A 89 -33.41 -27.06 -23.62
C ALA A 89 -31.94 -27.18 -23.22
N ARG A 90 -31.49 -28.41 -22.98
CA ARG A 90 -30.08 -28.78 -22.81
C ARG A 90 -29.81 -29.92 -23.77
N LEU A 91 -28.99 -29.71 -24.79
CA LEU A 91 -28.80 -30.67 -25.88
C LEU A 91 -27.40 -31.27 -25.86
N CYS A 92 -27.31 -32.59 -25.95
CA CYS A 92 -26.03 -33.26 -26.24
C CYS A 92 -25.61 -33.01 -27.70
N ALA A 93 -24.36 -33.30 -28.05
CA ALA A 93 -23.85 -33.04 -29.40
C ALA A 93 -24.71 -33.71 -30.51
N ALA A 94 -25.19 -34.93 -30.29
CA ALA A 94 -26.05 -35.64 -31.24
C ALA A 94 -27.41 -34.96 -31.40
N CYS A 95 -28.12 -34.69 -30.28
CA CYS A 95 -29.42 -34.01 -30.32
C CYS A 95 -29.33 -32.58 -30.85
N LYS A 96 -28.21 -31.89 -30.62
CA LYS A 96 -27.93 -30.58 -31.18
C LYS A 96 -27.85 -30.66 -32.71
N LYS A 97 -27.05 -31.59 -33.25
CA LYS A 97 -26.93 -31.80 -34.70
C LYS A 97 -28.26 -32.17 -35.36
N SER A 98 -29.10 -32.96 -34.68
CA SER A 98 -30.38 -33.38 -35.26
C SER A 98 -31.46 -32.30 -35.18
N ASN A 99 -31.51 -31.53 -34.07
CA ASN A 99 -32.65 -30.66 -33.76
C ASN A 99 -32.39 -29.16 -33.95
N VAL A 100 -31.16 -28.73 -34.23
CA VAL A 100 -30.82 -27.31 -34.42
C VAL A 100 -30.52 -27.06 -35.90
N VAL A 101 -30.97 -25.92 -36.42
CA VAL A 101 -30.66 -25.44 -37.78
C VAL A 101 -30.21 -23.98 -37.69
N SER A 102 -29.13 -23.60 -38.37
CA SER A 102 -28.73 -22.19 -38.45
C SER A 102 -29.56 -21.42 -39.46
N ASP A 103 -29.62 -20.10 -39.31
CA ASP A 103 -30.28 -19.20 -40.26
C ASP A 103 -29.76 -19.38 -41.70
N GLU A 104 -28.46 -19.61 -41.88
CA GLU A 104 -27.83 -19.92 -43.17
C GLU A 104 -28.35 -21.21 -43.84
N GLU A 105 -28.78 -22.20 -43.05
CA GLU A 105 -29.17 -23.53 -43.52
C GLU A 105 -30.70 -23.72 -43.51
N VAL A 106 -31.46 -22.71 -43.08
CA VAL A 106 -32.90 -22.86 -42.83
C VAL A 106 -33.67 -23.04 -44.13
N ALA A 107 -33.22 -22.44 -45.23
CA ALA A 107 -33.79 -22.63 -46.57
C ALA A 107 -33.68 -24.08 -47.07
N GLU A 108 -32.57 -24.76 -46.77
CA GLU A 108 -32.35 -26.16 -47.17
C GLU A 108 -33.21 -27.15 -46.35
N PHE A 109 -33.65 -26.73 -45.17
CA PHE A 109 -34.42 -27.55 -44.25
C PHE A 109 -35.94 -27.45 -44.46
N LEU A 110 -36.45 -26.28 -44.87
CA LEU A 110 -37.87 -26.03 -45.01
C LEU A 110 -38.39 -26.44 -46.40
N THR A 111 -39.63 -26.93 -46.47
CA THR A 111 -40.34 -27.08 -47.77
C THR A 111 -40.69 -25.71 -48.35
N ASP A 112 -40.94 -25.59 -49.66
CA ASP A 112 -41.32 -24.31 -50.31
C ASP A 112 -42.43 -23.56 -49.56
N THR A 113 -43.52 -24.25 -49.23
CA THR A 113 -44.63 -23.64 -48.48
C THR A 113 -44.19 -23.15 -47.09
N GLN A 114 -43.24 -23.83 -46.44
CA GLN A 114 -42.77 -23.50 -45.09
C GLN A 114 -41.81 -22.32 -45.15
N TRP A 115 -41.02 -22.26 -46.23
CA TRP A 115 -40.16 -21.13 -46.56
C TRP A 115 -40.99 -19.86 -46.79
N GLU A 116 -42.07 -19.93 -47.57
CA GLU A 116 -42.99 -18.78 -47.75
C GLU A 116 -43.53 -18.27 -46.41
N SER A 117 -43.94 -19.16 -45.50
CA SER A 117 -44.39 -18.78 -44.16
C SER A 117 -43.27 -18.19 -43.30
N PHE A 118 -42.03 -18.66 -43.48
CA PHE A 118 -40.87 -18.18 -42.75
C PHE A 118 -40.48 -16.77 -43.21
N GLU A 119 -40.44 -16.53 -44.52
CA GLU A 119 -40.20 -15.21 -45.11
C GLU A 119 -41.29 -14.23 -44.74
N ASP A 120 -42.56 -14.64 -44.83
CA ASP A 120 -43.68 -13.79 -44.45
C ASP A 120 -43.52 -13.34 -43.00
N ILE A 121 -43.32 -14.26 -42.05
CA ILE A 121 -43.07 -13.94 -40.63
C ILE A 121 -41.89 -12.96 -40.44
N GLY A 122 -40.87 -13.02 -41.31
CA GLY A 122 -39.69 -12.17 -41.27
C GLY A 122 -39.85 -10.78 -41.93
N ALA A 123 -40.84 -10.59 -42.81
CA ALA A 123 -40.95 -9.42 -43.68
C ALA A 123 -41.37 -8.11 -43.00
N ASP A 124 -42.05 -8.17 -41.85
CA ASP A 124 -42.69 -6.99 -41.20
C ASP A 124 -41.98 -6.49 -39.92
N GLY A 125 -40.77 -6.96 -39.62
CA GLY A 125 -40.10 -6.66 -38.33
C GLY A 125 -38.83 -5.83 -38.46
N ASP A 126 -38.71 -4.75 -37.67
CA ASP A 126 -37.41 -4.20 -37.28
C ASP A 126 -36.54 -5.30 -36.63
N GLU A 127 -35.21 -5.16 -36.61
CA GLU A 127 -34.29 -6.14 -35.99
C GLU A 127 -34.63 -6.47 -34.51
N GLU A 128 -35.34 -5.55 -33.83
CA GLU A 128 -35.80 -5.69 -32.45
C GLU A 128 -37.10 -6.51 -32.29
N ASP A 129 -37.83 -6.76 -33.37
CA ASP A 129 -39.17 -7.39 -33.36
C ASP A 129 -39.17 -8.86 -33.80
N LYS A 130 -38.27 -9.64 -33.21
CA LYS A 130 -38.15 -11.06 -33.51
C LYS A 130 -39.40 -11.86 -33.10
N VAL A 131 -40.02 -12.50 -34.07
CA VAL A 131 -41.22 -13.38 -33.91
C VAL A 131 -40.83 -14.85 -33.67
N LEU A 132 -39.61 -15.24 -34.08
CA LEU A 132 -39.06 -16.58 -33.94
C LEU A 132 -38.03 -16.65 -32.81
N VAL A 133 -38.02 -17.75 -32.04
CA VAL A 133 -37.07 -17.94 -30.94
C VAL A 133 -35.73 -18.40 -31.50
N GLN A 134 -34.75 -17.52 -31.41
CA GLN A 134 -33.38 -17.77 -31.87
C GLN A 134 -32.42 -17.92 -30.68
N ALA A 135 -31.35 -18.68 -30.86
CA ALA A 135 -30.24 -18.75 -29.92
C ALA A 135 -28.89 -18.72 -30.63
N SER A 136 -27.89 -18.12 -29.99
CA SER A 136 -26.49 -18.28 -30.40
C SER A 136 -25.98 -19.65 -29.97
N VAL A 137 -25.34 -20.35 -30.90
CA VAL A 137 -24.93 -21.74 -30.71
C VAL A 137 -23.45 -21.87 -31.03
N SER A 138 -22.67 -22.45 -30.11
CA SER A 138 -21.23 -22.65 -30.30
C SER A 138 -20.95 -23.42 -31.59
N GLY A 139 -20.13 -22.83 -32.48
CA GLY A 139 -19.79 -23.38 -33.79
C GLY A 139 -20.63 -22.86 -34.96
N CYS A 140 -21.71 -22.11 -34.70
CA CYS A 140 -22.54 -21.48 -35.73
C CYS A 140 -22.27 -19.96 -35.77
N LYS A 141 -22.09 -19.39 -36.96
CA LYS A 141 -21.85 -17.94 -37.14
C LYS A 141 -23.13 -17.11 -37.03
N ARG A 142 -24.26 -17.70 -37.44
CA ARG A 142 -25.59 -17.08 -37.40
C ARG A 142 -26.42 -17.60 -36.24
N PRO A 143 -27.48 -16.86 -35.84
CA PRO A 143 -28.49 -17.37 -34.94
C PRO A 143 -29.04 -18.69 -35.45
N CYS A 144 -29.42 -19.56 -34.53
CA CYS A 144 -30.01 -20.85 -34.84
C CYS A 144 -31.44 -20.92 -34.35
N TYR A 145 -32.18 -21.88 -34.88
CA TYR A 145 -33.54 -22.24 -34.50
C TYR A 145 -33.57 -23.69 -33.98
N LEU A 146 -34.46 -23.94 -33.03
CA LEU A 146 -34.82 -25.30 -32.65
C LEU A 146 -35.86 -25.81 -33.66
N LYS A 147 -35.50 -26.80 -34.48
CA LYS A 147 -36.32 -27.31 -35.58
C LYS A 147 -37.77 -27.63 -35.16
N PRO A 148 -38.03 -28.37 -34.06
CA PRO A 148 -39.40 -28.59 -33.60
C PRO A 148 -40.20 -27.31 -33.28
N ASP A 149 -39.59 -26.33 -32.61
CA ASP A 149 -40.25 -25.05 -32.25
C ASP A 149 -40.52 -24.23 -33.52
N LEU A 150 -39.56 -24.18 -34.45
CA LEU A 150 -39.71 -23.50 -35.73
C LEU A 150 -40.87 -24.08 -36.55
N LEU A 151 -40.88 -25.39 -36.77
CA LEU A 151 -41.94 -26.06 -37.54
C LEU A 151 -43.32 -25.87 -36.90
N GLN A 152 -43.40 -25.91 -35.56
CA GLN A 152 -44.66 -25.67 -34.84
C GLN A 152 -45.18 -24.24 -35.07
N VAL A 153 -44.29 -23.24 -35.04
CA VAL A 153 -44.66 -21.84 -35.27
C VAL A 153 -45.09 -21.59 -36.70
N LEU A 154 -44.39 -22.16 -37.69
CA LEU A 154 -44.76 -22.04 -39.10
C LEU A 154 -46.14 -22.68 -39.38
N ALA A 155 -46.41 -23.84 -38.80
CA ALA A 155 -47.71 -24.49 -38.92
C ALA A 155 -48.84 -23.66 -38.28
N ALA A 156 -48.58 -23.07 -37.11
CA ALA A 156 -49.55 -22.22 -36.43
C ALA A 156 -49.80 -20.90 -37.17
N PHE A 157 -48.77 -20.32 -37.78
CA PHE A 157 -48.89 -19.08 -38.58
C PHE A 157 -49.81 -19.28 -39.79
N ARG A 158 -49.67 -20.40 -40.51
CA ARG A 158 -50.55 -20.69 -41.65
C ARG A 158 -52.02 -20.84 -41.30
N GLN A 159 -52.30 -21.30 -40.08
CA GLN A 159 -53.66 -21.48 -39.59
C GLN A 159 -54.22 -20.19 -38.96
N ALA A 160 -53.40 -19.14 -38.83
CA ALA A 160 -53.81 -17.89 -38.21
C ALA A 160 -54.73 -17.11 -39.16
N THR A 161 -55.90 -16.73 -38.67
CA THR A 161 -56.83 -15.86 -39.40
C THR A 161 -56.39 -14.40 -39.39
N ASP A 162 -55.59 -14.00 -38.40
CA ASP A 162 -55.04 -12.66 -38.22
C ASP A 162 -53.53 -12.76 -37.99
N THR A 163 -52.76 -12.56 -39.07
CA THR A 163 -51.30 -12.68 -39.07
C THR A 163 -50.63 -11.59 -38.23
N HIS A 164 -51.18 -10.37 -38.20
CA HIS A 164 -50.66 -9.27 -37.40
C HIS A 164 -50.81 -9.56 -35.89
N LYS A 165 -51.99 -10.01 -35.47
CA LYS A 165 -52.22 -10.44 -34.08
C LYS A 165 -51.29 -11.60 -33.68
N PHE A 166 -51.12 -12.59 -34.57
CA PHE A 166 -50.21 -13.70 -34.34
C PHE A 166 -48.77 -13.23 -34.14
N ARG A 167 -48.25 -12.38 -35.03
CA ARG A 167 -46.89 -11.81 -34.92
C ARG A 167 -46.69 -11.08 -33.60
N HIS A 168 -47.64 -10.24 -33.21
CA HIS A 168 -47.55 -9.47 -31.97
C HIS A 168 -47.60 -10.36 -30.71
N GLU A 169 -48.44 -11.40 -30.68
CA GLU A 169 -48.47 -12.38 -29.58
C GLU A 169 -47.15 -13.18 -29.49
N ARG A 170 -46.62 -13.59 -30.65
CA ARG A 170 -45.34 -14.30 -30.76
C ARG A 170 -44.17 -13.43 -30.33
N TRP A 171 -44.11 -12.19 -30.79
CA TRP A 171 -43.12 -11.20 -30.34
C TRP A 171 -43.12 -11.06 -28.82
N ARG A 172 -44.31 -10.93 -28.20
CA ARG A 172 -44.44 -10.84 -26.75
C ARG A 172 -43.87 -12.08 -26.06
N LEU A 173 -44.16 -13.27 -26.57
CA LEU A 173 -43.64 -14.53 -26.06
C LEU A 173 -42.11 -14.62 -26.20
N VAL A 174 -41.57 -14.33 -27.39
CA VAL A 174 -40.12 -14.33 -27.65
C VAL A 174 -39.41 -13.34 -26.73
N ARG A 175 -39.96 -12.14 -26.57
CA ARG A 175 -39.43 -11.12 -25.65
C ARG A 175 -39.43 -11.60 -24.19
N GLN A 176 -40.49 -12.27 -23.74
CA GLN A 176 -40.53 -12.86 -22.40
C GLN A 176 -39.49 -13.99 -22.23
N ARG A 177 -39.37 -14.89 -23.22
CA ARG A 177 -38.34 -15.95 -23.24
C ARG A 177 -36.93 -15.38 -23.19
N ASN A 178 -36.65 -14.32 -23.96
CA ASN A 178 -35.35 -13.66 -23.97
C ASN A 178 -35.03 -12.98 -22.63
N LYS A 179 -36.00 -12.28 -22.03
CA LYS A 179 -35.85 -11.69 -20.69
C LYS A 179 -35.56 -12.76 -19.64
N PHE A 180 -36.31 -13.85 -19.67
CA PHE A 180 -36.10 -14.98 -18.77
C PHE A 180 -34.73 -15.64 -18.97
N ALA A 181 -34.34 -15.88 -20.22
CA ALA A 181 -33.05 -16.47 -20.55
C ALA A 181 -31.88 -15.60 -20.10
N SER A 182 -31.96 -14.27 -20.28
CA SER A 182 -30.97 -13.33 -19.78
C SER A 182 -30.86 -13.37 -18.25
N ALA A 183 -31.99 -13.45 -17.54
CA ALA A 183 -31.98 -13.59 -16.08
C ALA A 183 -31.31 -14.91 -15.64
N CYS A 184 -31.60 -16.03 -16.32
CA CYS A 184 -30.98 -17.32 -16.01
C CYS A 184 -29.48 -17.33 -16.29
N GLN A 185 -29.03 -16.71 -17.39
CA GLN A 185 -27.60 -16.58 -17.71
C GLN A 185 -26.85 -15.75 -16.66
N LYS A 186 -27.44 -14.62 -16.22
CA LYS A 186 -26.89 -13.79 -15.15
C LYS A 186 -26.76 -14.57 -13.84
N TRP A 187 -27.82 -15.28 -13.47
CA TRP A 187 -27.82 -16.14 -12.29
C TRP A 187 -26.75 -17.23 -12.38
N GLN A 188 -26.70 -17.96 -13.50
CA GLN A 188 -25.73 -19.05 -13.71
C GLN A 188 -24.29 -18.54 -13.59
N LYS A 189 -23.98 -17.38 -14.19
CA LYS A 189 -22.65 -16.76 -14.09
C LYS A 189 -22.31 -16.40 -12.64
N LYS A 190 -23.22 -15.76 -11.92
CA LYS A 190 -23.04 -15.41 -10.51
C LYS A 190 -22.80 -16.66 -9.66
N GLU A 191 -23.54 -17.73 -9.92
CA GLU A 191 -23.38 -18.98 -9.18
C GLU A 191 -22.05 -19.68 -9.47
N GLU A 192 -21.60 -19.69 -10.73
CA GLU A 192 -20.27 -20.17 -11.11
C GLU A 192 -19.15 -19.36 -10.42
N GLU A 193 -19.29 -18.03 -10.32
CA GLU A 193 -18.37 -17.14 -9.61
C GLU A 193 -18.36 -17.41 -8.09
N ASN A 194 -19.53 -17.55 -7.47
CA ASN A 194 -19.67 -17.89 -6.04
C ASN A 194 -19.02 -19.24 -5.73
N GLN A 195 -19.26 -20.24 -6.59
CA GLN A 195 -18.74 -21.58 -6.41
C GLN A 195 -17.20 -21.59 -6.57
N LYS A 196 -16.70 -20.83 -7.55
CA LYS A 196 -15.27 -20.59 -7.74
C LYS A 196 -14.64 -19.96 -6.49
N ALA A 197 -15.21 -18.86 -5.98
CA ALA A 197 -14.72 -18.17 -4.78
C ALA A 197 -14.74 -19.07 -3.53
N THR A 198 -15.80 -19.88 -3.37
CA THR A 198 -15.91 -20.85 -2.26
C THR A 198 -14.79 -21.89 -2.30
N LEU A 199 -14.47 -22.41 -3.50
CA LEU A 199 -13.39 -23.38 -3.68
C LEU A 199 -12.01 -22.76 -3.45
N GLU A 200 -11.80 -21.52 -3.87
CA GLU A 200 -10.56 -20.77 -3.63
C GLU A 200 -10.36 -20.49 -2.14
N ALA A 201 -11.41 -20.07 -1.43
CA ALA A 201 -11.37 -19.87 0.03
C ALA A 201 -11.05 -21.16 0.78
N LEU A 202 -11.75 -22.27 0.48
CA LEU A 202 -11.49 -23.56 1.11
C LEU A 202 -10.06 -24.05 0.84
N ARG A 203 -9.53 -23.80 -0.36
CA ARG A 203 -8.16 -24.14 -0.72
C ARG A 203 -7.16 -23.30 0.06
N LEU A 204 -7.41 -22.00 0.21
CA LEU A 204 -6.57 -21.10 1.02
C LEU A 204 -6.52 -21.57 2.47
N ASP A 205 -7.67 -21.92 3.07
CA ASP A 205 -7.74 -22.43 4.44
C ASP A 205 -6.89 -23.70 4.63
N GLN A 206 -6.98 -24.64 3.69
CA GLN A 206 -6.17 -25.87 3.70
C GLN A 206 -4.67 -25.59 3.56
N ILE A 207 -4.29 -24.55 2.82
CA ILE A 207 -2.89 -24.14 2.65
C ILE A 207 -2.39 -23.50 3.94
N VAL A 208 -3.17 -22.60 4.53
CA VAL A 208 -2.87 -21.94 5.81
C VAL A 208 -2.68 -22.98 6.91
N GLU A 209 -3.58 -23.97 7.02
CA GLU A 209 -3.48 -25.06 7.99
C GLU A 209 -2.15 -25.82 7.85
N ARG A 210 -1.75 -26.13 6.61
CA ARG A 210 -0.47 -26.81 6.33
C ARG A 210 0.74 -25.95 6.64
N LEU A 211 0.69 -24.64 6.38
CA LEU A 211 1.77 -23.72 6.73
C LEU A 211 1.92 -23.58 8.25
N CYS A 212 0.81 -23.48 8.98
CA CYS A 212 0.81 -23.50 10.45
C CYS A 212 1.43 -24.80 10.98
N ALA A 213 1.06 -25.96 10.41
CA ALA A 213 1.64 -27.25 10.77
C ALA A 213 3.15 -27.36 10.48
N LEU A 214 3.68 -26.54 9.57
CA LEU A 214 5.11 -26.43 9.28
C LEU A 214 5.84 -25.40 10.17
N GLY A 215 5.14 -24.78 11.13
CA GLY A 215 5.73 -23.83 12.08
C GLY A 215 5.72 -22.37 11.60
N TRP A 216 4.89 -22.02 10.61
CA TRP A 216 4.77 -20.65 10.09
C TRP A 216 3.59 -19.86 10.69
N SER A 217 3.04 -20.28 11.83
CA SER A 217 1.84 -19.68 12.42
C SER A 217 1.98 -18.18 12.68
N ALA A 218 3.11 -17.74 13.23
CA ALA A 218 3.35 -16.33 13.54
C ALA A 218 3.51 -15.47 12.28
N GLU A 219 4.04 -16.03 11.19
CA GLU A 219 4.05 -15.34 9.89
C GLU A 219 2.66 -15.29 9.25
N ILE A 220 1.83 -16.32 9.44
CA ILE A 220 0.42 -16.30 9.00
C ILE A 220 -0.35 -15.22 9.76
N ASP A 221 -0.16 -15.09 11.08
CA ASP A 221 -0.81 -14.06 11.88
C ASP A 221 -0.40 -12.66 11.42
N TYR A 222 0.88 -12.46 11.11
CA TYR A 222 1.36 -11.22 10.48
C TYR A 222 0.68 -10.93 9.14
N LEU A 223 0.53 -11.93 8.28
CA LEU A 223 -0.14 -11.77 6.98
C LEU A 223 -1.67 -11.57 7.10
N ARG A 224 -2.30 -12.03 8.19
CA ARG A 224 -3.74 -11.80 8.44
C ARG A 224 -4.06 -10.32 8.63
N GLU A 225 -3.13 -9.53 9.16
CA GLU A 225 -3.27 -8.06 9.22
C GLU A 225 -3.44 -7.43 7.83
N GLN A 226 -2.99 -8.14 6.78
CA GLN A 226 -3.11 -7.73 5.37
C GLN A 226 -4.03 -8.67 4.57
N ASP A 227 -5.00 -9.32 5.22
CA ASP A 227 -5.99 -10.21 4.60
C ASP A 227 -5.36 -11.30 3.70
N LEU A 228 -4.17 -11.78 4.07
CA LEU A 228 -3.42 -12.82 3.35
C LEU A 228 -3.22 -12.51 1.86
N GLN A 229 -3.27 -11.22 1.45
CA GLN A 229 -3.25 -10.80 0.04
C GLN A 229 -2.00 -11.30 -0.69
N ALA A 230 -0.86 -11.24 0.00
CA ALA A 230 0.40 -11.82 -0.44
C ALA A 230 0.30 -13.30 -0.84
N LEU A 231 -0.43 -14.13 -0.06
CA LEU A 231 -0.64 -15.54 -0.39
C LEU A 231 -1.67 -15.73 -1.51
N LYS A 232 -2.70 -14.89 -1.57
CA LYS A 232 -3.72 -14.92 -2.64
C LYS A 232 -3.13 -14.60 -4.03
N ASN A 233 -2.02 -13.86 -4.08
CA ASN A 233 -1.31 -13.53 -5.33
C ASN A 233 -0.63 -14.74 -5.98
N PHE A 234 -0.40 -15.85 -5.25
CA PHE A 234 0.13 -17.06 -5.85
C PHE A 234 -0.95 -17.74 -6.69
N GLY A 235 -0.72 -17.81 -8.01
CA GLY A 235 -1.67 -18.44 -8.95
C GLY A 235 -1.98 -19.90 -8.61
N SER A 236 -1.11 -20.59 -7.89
CA SER A 236 -1.28 -21.98 -7.42
C SER A 236 -2.14 -22.10 -6.14
N VAL A 237 -2.25 -21.01 -5.36
CA VAL A 237 -3.09 -20.87 -4.16
C VAL A 237 -4.53 -20.55 -4.59
N SER A 238 -4.71 -19.62 -5.52
CA SER A 238 -6.03 -19.15 -5.98
C SER A 238 -6.66 -20.01 -7.09
N LEU A 239 -6.44 -21.34 -7.05
CA LEU A 239 -7.08 -22.26 -7.98
C LEU A 239 -8.41 -22.77 -7.43
N PRO A 240 -9.52 -22.75 -8.21
CA PRO A 240 -10.81 -23.30 -7.79
C PRO A 240 -10.83 -24.83 -7.93
N LYS A 241 -9.90 -25.49 -7.26
CA LYS A 241 -9.73 -26.95 -7.27
C LYS A 241 -9.32 -27.43 -5.89
N LYS A 242 -9.84 -28.58 -5.48
CA LYS A 242 -9.46 -29.24 -4.23
C LYS A 242 -7.93 -29.40 -4.15
N LEU A 243 -7.36 -29.09 -2.99
CA LEU A 243 -5.93 -29.29 -2.76
C LEU A 243 -5.64 -30.78 -2.62
N THR A 244 -4.95 -31.35 -3.61
CA THR A 244 -4.45 -32.73 -3.55
C THR A 244 -3.04 -32.74 -2.95
N LYS A 245 -2.62 -33.90 -2.42
CA LYS A 245 -1.26 -34.08 -1.89
C LYS A 245 -0.20 -33.72 -2.94
N ASN A 246 -0.33 -34.28 -4.15
CA ASN A 246 0.58 -34.00 -5.26
C ASN A 246 0.60 -32.51 -5.67
N ALA A 247 -0.53 -31.81 -5.61
CA ALA A 247 -0.58 -30.37 -5.92
C ALA A 247 0.16 -29.55 -4.86
N TRP A 248 0.00 -29.91 -3.59
CA TRP A 248 0.73 -29.29 -2.49
C TRP A 248 2.23 -29.53 -2.61
N ASP A 249 2.66 -30.77 -2.87
CA ASP A 249 4.09 -31.10 -2.94
C ASP A 249 4.82 -30.32 -4.04
N LYS A 250 4.11 -29.98 -5.13
CA LYS A 250 4.65 -29.14 -6.21
C LYS A 250 4.78 -27.66 -5.85
N MET A 251 3.84 -27.10 -5.08
CA MET A 251 3.84 -25.67 -4.73
C MET A 251 4.56 -25.37 -3.41
N ARG A 252 4.75 -26.39 -2.56
CA ARG A 252 5.27 -26.22 -1.19
C ARG A 252 6.61 -25.50 -1.17
N ALA A 253 7.54 -25.84 -2.06
CA ALA A 253 8.88 -25.26 -2.08
C ALA A 253 8.82 -23.72 -2.29
N GLU A 254 8.08 -23.29 -3.30
CA GLU A 254 7.88 -21.88 -3.64
C GLU A 254 7.21 -21.11 -2.49
N VAL A 255 6.13 -21.65 -1.92
CA VAL A 255 5.40 -20.99 -0.83
C VAL A 255 6.28 -20.91 0.44
N VAL A 256 7.04 -21.95 0.77
CA VAL A 256 7.92 -21.95 1.95
C VAL A 256 9.09 -20.98 1.79
N GLU A 257 9.68 -20.88 0.60
CA GLU A 257 10.69 -19.88 0.30
C GLU A 257 10.14 -18.46 0.49
N TYR A 258 8.92 -18.21 0.01
CA TYR A 258 8.23 -16.95 0.25
C TYR A 258 8.00 -16.68 1.75
N MET A 259 7.56 -17.68 2.52
CA MET A 259 7.36 -17.51 3.97
C MET A 259 8.65 -17.14 4.71
N ALA A 260 9.83 -17.51 4.20
CA ALA A 260 11.11 -17.07 4.77
C ALA A 260 11.35 -15.56 4.60
N ASN A 261 10.93 -14.99 3.47
CA ASN A 261 10.96 -13.53 3.26
C ASN A 261 9.98 -12.83 4.21
N VAL A 262 8.76 -13.37 4.35
CA VAL A 262 7.74 -12.85 5.29
C VAL A 262 8.27 -12.85 6.72
N ARG A 263 8.97 -13.91 7.14
CA ARG A 263 9.62 -13.95 8.46
C ARG A 263 10.63 -12.82 8.63
N THR A 264 11.44 -12.55 7.60
CA THR A 264 12.44 -11.47 7.63
C THR A 264 11.77 -10.11 7.79
N GLU A 265 10.70 -9.85 7.02
CA GLU A 265 9.91 -8.62 7.10
C GLU A 265 9.24 -8.46 8.48
N ARG A 266 8.63 -9.53 9.00
CA ARG A 266 8.00 -9.53 10.33
C ARG A 266 9.01 -9.18 11.42
N LEU A 267 10.14 -9.89 11.45
CA LEU A 267 11.21 -9.65 12.44
C LEU A 267 11.80 -8.23 12.33
N GLN A 268 11.94 -7.71 11.11
CA GLN A 268 12.39 -6.34 10.89
C GLN A 268 11.39 -5.33 11.46
N ARG A 269 10.09 -5.53 11.23
CA ARG A 269 9.03 -4.67 11.78
C ARG A 269 8.97 -4.74 13.30
N GLU A 270 9.01 -5.94 13.88
CA GLU A 270 9.05 -6.13 15.35
C GLU A 270 10.26 -5.41 15.96
N TYR A 271 11.44 -5.55 15.36
CA TYR A 271 12.65 -4.87 15.79
C TYR A 271 12.54 -3.34 15.70
N GLN A 272 11.96 -2.82 14.61
CA GLN A 272 11.72 -1.39 14.46
C GLN A 272 10.75 -0.86 15.52
N MET A 273 9.63 -1.56 15.76
CA MET A 273 8.68 -1.18 16.81
C MET A 273 9.30 -1.21 18.21
N LEU A 274 10.15 -2.20 18.49
CA LEU A 274 10.90 -2.26 19.74
C LEU A 274 11.81 -1.04 19.92
N LEU A 275 12.56 -0.68 18.87
CA LEU A 275 13.45 0.48 18.90
C LEU A 275 12.67 1.80 19.06
N GLU A 276 11.51 1.93 18.42
CA GLU A 276 10.60 3.08 18.60
C GLU A 276 10.22 3.26 20.07
N ARG A 277 9.71 2.20 20.70
CA ARG A 277 9.32 2.22 22.12
C ARG A 277 10.48 2.60 23.02
N ARG A 278 11.67 2.02 22.78
CA ARG A 278 12.87 2.28 23.58
C ARG A 278 13.42 3.69 23.37
N TYR A 279 13.35 4.20 22.14
CA TYR A 279 13.81 5.56 21.82
C TYR A 279 12.95 6.62 22.49
N ALA A 280 11.64 6.41 22.63
CA ALA A 280 10.78 7.33 23.37
C ALA A 280 11.23 7.47 24.84
N VAL A 281 11.57 6.35 25.50
CA VAL A 281 12.12 6.36 26.87
C VAL A 281 13.48 7.04 26.94
N LEU A 282 14.35 6.79 25.95
CA LEU A 282 15.63 7.46 25.83
C LEU A 282 15.49 8.95 25.57
N ALA A 283 14.53 9.39 24.76
CA ALA A 283 14.31 10.80 24.46
C ALA A 283 13.98 11.58 25.73
N ASP A 284 13.07 11.05 26.56
CA ASP A 284 12.72 11.63 27.84
C ASP A 284 13.92 11.68 28.80
N ALA A 285 14.58 10.53 29.07
CA ALA A 285 15.74 10.49 29.97
C ALA A 285 16.94 11.29 29.44
N GLY A 286 17.18 11.24 28.14
CA GLY A 286 18.30 11.84 27.46
C GLY A 286 18.20 13.35 27.44
N ASN A 287 17.01 13.91 27.16
CA ASN A 287 16.78 15.36 27.25
C ASN A 287 17.06 15.86 28.68
N GLU A 288 16.56 15.16 29.70
CA GLU A 288 16.82 15.53 31.11
C GLU A 288 18.33 15.50 31.45
N LEU A 289 19.07 14.51 30.97
CA LEU A 289 20.51 14.44 31.16
C LEU A 289 21.25 15.55 30.40
N LEU A 290 20.77 15.91 29.20
CA LEU A 290 21.34 16.99 28.40
C LEU A 290 21.07 18.36 29.04
N ASP A 291 19.87 18.61 29.55
CA ASP A 291 19.54 19.86 30.25
C ASP A 291 20.47 20.10 31.44
N ARG A 292 20.74 19.04 32.22
CA ARG A 292 21.72 19.09 33.33
C ARG A 292 23.13 19.42 32.82
N GLN A 293 23.50 18.92 31.64
CA GLN A 293 24.81 19.19 31.04
C GLN A 293 24.88 20.62 30.48
N PHE A 294 23.83 21.11 29.82
CA PHE A 294 23.76 22.48 29.33
C PHE A 294 23.74 23.51 30.45
N ALA A 295 23.08 23.21 31.58
CA ALA A 295 23.13 24.07 32.76
C ALA A 295 24.55 24.19 33.35
N LYS A 296 25.36 23.12 33.28
CA LYS A 296 26.76 23.12 33.74
C LYS A 296 27.72 23.73 32.71
N ARG A 297 27.43 23.53 31.42
CA ARG A 297 28.30 23.83 30.28
C ARG A 297 27.45 24.38 29.11
N PRO A 298 26.98 25.64 29.19
CA PRO A 298 26.12 26.24 28.16
C PRO A 298 26.76 26.27 26.77
N GLU A 299 28.09 26.27 26.69
CA GLU A 299 28.84 26.24 25.44
C GLU A 299 28.52 25.01 24.57
N LEU A 300 28.04 23.91 25.16
CA LEU A 300 27.67 22.69 24.45
C LEU A 300 26.45 22.86 23.55
N ILE A 301 25.59 23.84 23.82
CA ILE A 301 24.44 24.18 22.97
C ILE A 301 24.92 24.58 21.57
N ALA A 302 26.05 25.29 21.49
CA ALA A 302 26.66 25.70 20.24
C ALA A 302 27.12 24.48 19.40
N TYR A 303 27.51 23.38 20.06
CA TYR A 303 27.88 22.13 19.38
C TYR A 303 26.68 21.32 18.87
N GLY A 304 25.46 21.63 19.31
CA GLY A 304 24.24 20.93 18.88
C GLY A 304 24.13 19.49 19.35
N LEU A 305 24.71 19.17 20.51
CA LEU A 305 24.61 17.84 21.12
C LEU A 305 23.14 17.48 21.36
N ASN A 306 22.70 16.28 20.96
CA ASN A 306 21.32 15.86 21.19
C ASN A 306 21.17 14.38 21.60
N THR A 307 19.94 13.99 21.93
CA THR A 307 19.62 12.64 22.43
C THR A 307 20.02 11.52 21.47
N ALA A 308 19.88 11.72 20.15
CA ALA A 308 20.33 10.71 19.20
C ALA A 308 21.87 10.59 19.16
N ASP A 309 22.63 11.64 19.51
CA ASP A 309 24.09 11.53 19.69
C ASP A 309 24.45 10.71 20.94
N LEU A 310 23.68 10.89 22.03
CA LEU A 310 23.80 10.03 23.21
C LEU A 310 23.52 8.57 22.85
N ALA A 311 22.47 8.30 22.07
CA ALA A 311 22.11 6.96 21.62
C ALA A 311 23.25 6.23 20.88
N LEU A 312 24.13 6.96 20.17
CA LEU A 312 25.28 6.40 19.46
C LEU A 312 26.49 6.12 20.37
N GLN A 313 26.47 6.58 21.62
CA GLN A 313 27.51 6.29 22.60
C GLN A 313 27.34 4.86 23.14
N ASP A 314 28.46 4.16 23.37
CA ASP A 314 28.47 2.75 23.72
C ASP A 314 27.61 2.42 24.95
N GLU A 315 27.58 3.32 25.94
CA GLU A 315 26.82 3.16 27.18
C GLU A 315 25.30 3.16 26.93
N PHE A 316 24.81 4.12 26.16
CA PHE A 316 23.39 4.22 25.80
C PHE A 316 22.99 3.12 24.81
N ARG A 317 23.87 2.82 23.84
CA ARG A 317 23.66 1.73 22.89
C ARG A 317 23.54 0.38 23.58
N ALA A 318 24.36 0.12 24.61
CA ALA A 318 24.29 -1.11 25.39
C ALA A 318 22.93 -1.29 26.07
N ILE A 319 22.32 -0.21 26.56
CA ILE A 319 20.96 -0.23 27.12
C ILE A 319 19.95 -0.46 25.99
N MET A 320 20.01 0.34 24.93
CA MET A 320 19.07 0.26 23.78
C MET A 320 19.06 -1.11 23.09
N CYS A 321 20.19 -1.80 23.05
CA CYS A 321 20.37 -3.11 22.42
C CYS A 321 20.20 -4.31 23.36
N ARG A 322 19.66 -4.12 24.59
CA ARG A 322 19.29 -5.24 25.47
C ARG A 322 18.33 -6.23 24.76
N PRO A 323 18.29 -7.51 25.14
CA PRO A 323 17.35 -8.48 24.60
C PRO A 323 15.88 -7.99 24.62
N SER A 324 15.04 -8.44 23.69
CA SER A 324 13.67 -7.91 23.48
C SER A 324 12.70 -8.19 24.62
N ASP A 325 12.99 -9.21 25.43
CA ASP A 325 12.27 -9.60 26.65
C ASP A 325 12.58 -8.70 27.86
N VAL A 326 13.61 -7.85 27.76
CA VAL A 326 13.97 -6.89 28.81
C VAL A 326 13.31 -5.55 28.53
N GLU A 327 12.43 -5.13 29.45
CA GLU A 327 11.89 -3.78 29.46
C GLU A 327 12.96 -2.77 29.89
N ILE A 328 12.94 -1.60 29.26
CA ILE A 328 13.86 -0.50 29.55
C ILE A 328 13.05 0.63 30.16
N ALA A 329 13.47 1.08 31.35
CA ALA A 329 12.86 2.18 32.06
C ALA A 329 13.72 3.45 31.96
N LYS A 330 13.11 4.60 32.24
CA LYS A 330 13.81 5.90 32.28
C LYS A 330 15.03 5.86 33.22
N SER A 331 14.89 5.19 34.37
CA SER A 331 15.94 5.03 35.38
C SER A 331 17.19 4.32 34.88
N ASP A 332 17.08 3.40 33.91
CA ASP A 332 18.23 2.72 33.32
C ASP A 332 19.20 3.72 32.66
N PHE A 333 18.65 4.74 32.00
CA PHE A 333 19.43 5.80 31.36
C PHE A 333 19.92 6.85 32.37
N LEU A 334 19.06 7.27 33.30
CA LEU A 334 19.45 8.23 34.35
C LEU A 334 20.59 7.70 35.24
N ALA A 335 20.74 6.38 35.38
CA ALA A 335 21.88 5.77 36.06
C ALA A 335 23.24 6.10 35.41
N LEU A 336 23.25 6.61 34.17
CA LEU A 336 24.47 7.07 33.48
C LEU A 336 24.88 8.51 33.84
N ASP A 337 24.12 9.24 34.66
CA ASP A 337 24.36 10.65 34.97
C ASP A 337 25.79 10.93 35.47
N ASN A 338 26.33 10.06 36.32
CA ASN A 338 27.69 10.17 36.84
C ASN A 338 28.80 9.97 35.78
N ARG A 339 28.46 9.43 34.60
CA ARG A 339 29.37 9.23 33.47
C ARG A 339 29.16 10.25 32.36
N MET A 340 28.13 11.10 32.46
CA MET A 340 27.77 12.04 31.40
C MET A 340 28.91 12.98 31.04
N ASP A 341 29.65 13.51 32.03
CA ASP A 341 30.78 14.41 31.77
C ASP A 341 31.84 13.72 30.88
N THR A 342 32.14 12.44 31.15
CA THR A 342 33.10 11.66 30.35
C THR A 342 32.57 11.36 28.94
N ILE A 343 31.28 11.04 28.83
CA ILE A 343 30.63 10.73 27.56
C ILE A 343 30.61 11.97 26.66
N VAL A 344 30.20 13.11 27.20
CA VAL A 344 30.15 14.40 26.52
C VAL A 344 31.55 14.84 26.10
N GLU A 345 32.54 14.77 26.99
CA GLU A 345 33.93 15.13 26.64
C GLU A 345 34.53 14.24 25.54
N ARG A 346 34.18 12.95 25.52
CA ARG A 346 34.58 12.03 24.45
C ARG A 346 33.94 12.44 23.13
N TRP A 347 32.64 12.77 23.16
CA TRP A 347 31.92 13.24 21.99
C TRP A 347 32.48 14.56 21.46
N THR A 348 32.67 15.58 22.32
CA THR A 348 33.22 16.90 21.94
C THR A 348 34.61 16.76 21.34
N ARG A 349 35.51 16.00 21.98
CA ARG A 349 36.87 15.74 21.44
C ARG A 349 36.83 15.09 20.06
N HIS A 350 35.88 14.19 19.83
CA HIS A 350 35.71 13.53 18.55
C HIS A 350 35.24 14.51 17.46
N ILE A 351 34.28 15.39 17.78
CA ILE A 351 33.80 16.45 16.88
C ILE A 351 34.94 17.42 16.53
N GLU A 352 35.63 17.96 17.53
CA GLU A 352 36.75 18.89 17.30
C GLU A 352 37.88 18.25 16.49
N LYS A 353 38.26 17.01 16.82
CA LYS A 353 39.30 16.27 16.08
C LYS A 353 38.97 16.17 14.60
N HIS A 354 37.69 15.96 14.26
CA HIS A 354 37.28 15.88 12.88
C HIS A 354 37.30 17.26 12.19
N LEU A 355 36.79 18.31 12.84
CA LEU A 355 36.84 19.67 12.31
C LEU A 355 38.29 20.12 12.07
N ARG A 356 39.19 19.90 13.04
CA ARG A 356 40.63 20.19 12.89
C ARG A 356 41.21 19.49 11.65
N LYS A 357 40.89 18.21 11.44
CA LYS A 357 41.35 17.45 10.26
C LYS A 357 40.88 18.09 8.94
N ARG A 358 39.68 18.67 8.91
CA ARG A 358 39.13 19.36 7.72
C ARG A 358 39.83 20.70 7.47
N VAL A 359 40.07 21.48 8.52
CA VAL A 359 40.80 22.77 8.45
C VAL A 359 42.24 22.56 7.97
N VAL A 360 42.94 21.59 8.54
CA VAL A 360 44.31 21.23 8.11
C VAL A 360 44.33 20.76 6.64
N LYS A 361 43.37 19.91 6.24
CA LYS A 361 43.28 19.43 4.84
C LYS A 361 43.02 20.57 3.84
N ALA A 362 42.31 21.61 4.25
CA ALA A 362 42.03 22.77 3.41
C ALA A 362 43.24 23.71 3.24
N ALA A 363 44.30 23.54 4.04
CA ALA A 363 45.52 24.36 4.01
C ALA A 363 45.26 25.87 4.14
N LEU A 364 44.27 26.25 4.95
CA LEU A 364 43.82 27.64 5.11
C LEU A 364 44.47 28.38 6.31
N VAL A 365 45.32 27.70 7.08
CA VAL A 365 45.97 28.28 8.26
C VAL A 365 47.30 28.91 7.85
N SER A 366 47.45 30.21 8.10
CA SER A 366 48.70 30.95 7.87
C SER A 366 49.82 30.42 8.77
N PRO A 367 51.08 30.34 8.31
CA PRO A 367 52.22 30.03 9.17
C PRO A 367 52.36 30.98 10.37
N ARG A 368 51.79 32.19 10.27
CA ARG A 368 51.76 33.18 11.35
C ARG A 368 50.87 32.79 12.53
N ALA A 369 49.88 31.93 12.31
CA ALA A 369 49.00 31.39 13.35
C ALA A 369 49.62 30.19 14.11
N ALA A 370 50.93 29.96 13.98
CA ALA A 370 51.60 28.84 14.62
C ALA A 370 51.43 28.90 16.15
N GLY A 371 50.87 27.83 16.73
CA GLY A 371 50.59 27.73 18.16
C GLY A 371 49.14 28.07 18.57
N ILE A 372 48.32 28.56 17.64
CA ILE A 372 46.89 28.80 17.85
C ILE A 372 46.11 27.58 17.34
N ASP A 373 45.10 27.12 18.09
CA ASP A 373 44.19 26.09 17.58
C ASP A 373 43.45 26.64 16.35
N PRO A 374 43.55 26.00 15.17
CA PRO A 374 42.87 26.48 13.98
C PRO A 374 41.37 26.67 14.15
N LEU A 375 40.70 25.94 15.06
CA LEU A 375 39.27 26.13 15.32
C LEU A 375 38.94 27.43 16.03
N ASN A 376 39.92 28.03 16.71
CA ASN A 376 39.73 29.26 17.47
C ASN A 376 39.94 30.53 16.63
N LEU A 377 40.44 30.42 15.39
CA LEU A 377 40.65 31.60 14.52
C LEU A 377 39.32 32.22 14.08
N ALA A 378 39.25 33.55 14.04
CA ALA A 378 38.03 34.29 13.68
C ALA A 378 37.59 34.08 12.22
N LEU A 379 38.45 33.53 11.37
CA LEU A 379 38.18 33.25 9.95
C LEU A 379 38.08 31.76 9.64
N THR A 380 37.94 30.91 10.67
CA THR A 380 37.65 29.49 10.47
C THR A 380 36.15 29.30 10.22
N ILE A 381 35.80 29.37 8.94
CA ILE A 381 34.42 29.39 8.45
C ILE A 381 34.09 28.04 7.81
N PHE A 382 32.95 27.49 8.18
CA PHE A 382 32.45 26.23 7.67
C PHE A 382 31.19 26.45 6.84
N LYS A 383 31.08 25.67 5.76
CA LYS A 383 29.91 25.58 4.90
C LYS A 383 29.31 24.19 4.96
N PHE A 384 28.00 24.14 5.09
CA PHE A 384 27.21 22.91 5.22
C PHE A 384 26.25 22.80 4.02
N GLY A 385 26.14 21.61 3.43
CA GLY A 385 25.14 21.30 2.40
C GLY A 385 25.56 21.52 0.94
N LYS A 386 24.61 21.24 0.04
CA LYS A 386 24.72 21.41 -1.42
C LYS A 386 24.23 22.78 -1.92
N TYR A 387 23.38 23.44 -1.14
CA TYR A 387 22.82 24.75 -1.48
C TYR A 387 23.72 25.80 -0.84
N ASP A 388 24.21 26.71 -1.67
CA ASP A 388 25.40 27.50 -1.47
C ASP A 388 25.20 28.67 -0.50
N GLU A 389 24.23 28.55 0.40
CA GLU A 389 23.46 29.68 0.94
C GLU A 389 23.93 30.16 2.31
N TYR A 390 24.68 29.36 3.09
CA TYR A 390 25.01 29.68 4.49
C TYR A 390 26.43 29.26 4.91
N CYS A 391 27.11 30.14 5.64
CA CYS A 391 28.45 29.94 6.21
C CYS A 391 28.41 30.26 7.71
N ASN A 392 29.00 29.42 8.57
CA ASN A 392 28.98 29.60 10.02
C ASN A 392 30.38 29.48 10.63
N LEU A 393 30.58 30.12 11.78
CA LEU A 393 31.82 30.08 12.54
C LEU A 393 31.73 29.09 13.70
N PHE A 394 32.82 28.39 14.01
CA PHE A 394 32.91 27.56 15.22
C PHE A 394 32.91 28.46 16.50
N PRO A 395 32.29 28.02 17.61
CA PRO A 395 31.44 26.85 17.77
C PRO A 395 29.95 27.12 17.43
N PHE A 396 29.57 28.32 17.00
CA PHE A 396 28.18 28.72 16.76
C PHE A 396 27.66 28.17 15.42
N PHE A 397 27.28 26.89 15.43
CA PHE A 397 26.67 26.24 14.27
C PHE A 397 25.15 26.25 14.28
N THR A 398 24.55 26.53 15.44
CA THR A 398 23.19 26.05 15.79
C THR A 398 22.18 27.13 16.11
N ALA A 399 22.59 28.36 16.45
CA ALA A 399 21.66 29.40 16.91
C ALA A 399 20.60 29.81 15.88
N SER A 400 20.75 29.46 14.60
CA SER A 400 19.81 29.89 13.55
C SER A 400 19.31 28.78 12.62
N PHE A 401 19.89 27.57 12.59
CA PHE A 401 19.64 26.65 11.45
C PHE A 401 19.57 25.14 11.72
N ASP A 402 19.20 24.70 12.93
CA ASP A 402 18.80 23.29 13.17
C ASP A 402 19.78 22.23 12.61
N CYS A 403 21.09 22.48 12.70
CA CYS A 403 22.12 21.59 12.14
C CYS A 403 22.78 20.74 13.24
N SER A 404 22.69 19.41 13.13
CA SER A 404 23.35 18.48 14.06
C SER A 404 24.77 18.15 13.59
N LEU A 405 25.78 18.45 14.41
CA LEU A 405 27.18 18.06 14.18
C LEU A 405 27.39 16.57 14.46
N ARG A 406 27.08 15.71 13.50
CA ARG A 406 27.35 14.27 13.61
C ARG A 406 28.63 13.91 12.87
N THR A 407 29.33 12.85 13.28
CA THR A 407 30.16 12.16 12.29
C THR A 407 29.22 11.50 11.30
N ALA A 408 29.23 11.99 10.06
CA ALA A 408 28.82 11.16 8.93
C ALA A 408 29.62 9.86 9.07
N PRO A 409 29.02 8.69 8.81
CA PRO A 409 29.83 7.52 8.54
C PRO A 409 30.92 7.91 7.54
N PRO A 410 32.19 7.50 7.73
CA PRO A 410 33.26 7.82 6.80
C PRO A 410 32.76 7.57 5.37
N ASP A 411 32.77 8.66 4.59
CA ASP A 411 32.01 8.91 3.38
C ASP A 411 31.71 7.65 2.56
N LEU A 412 30.52 7.04 2.63
CA LEU A 412 30.07 6.05 1.63
C LEU A 412 31.13 4.97 1.26
N GLN A 413 32.11 4.70 2.13
CA GLN A 413 33.35 3.96 1.81
C GLN A 413 33.11 2.46 2.05
N GLY A 414 31.98 1.97 1.55
CA GLY A 414 31.62 0.55 1.56
C GLY A 414 31.20 -0.03 2.91
N ARG A 415 31.21 0.72 4.03
CA ARG A 415 30.72 0.21 5.32
C ARG A 415 29.19 0.21 5.36
N VAL A 416 28.60 -0.98 5.58
CA VAL A 416 27.16 -1.15 5.75
C VAL A 416 26.75 -0.73 7.16
N LEU A 417 25.79 0.20 7.27
CA LEU A 417 25.20 0.60 8.55
C LEU A 417 24.35 -0.53 9.14
N SER A 418 24.48 -0.74 10.45
CA SER A 418 23.60 -1.65 11.19
C SER A 418 22.16 -1.12 11.21
N PRO A 419 21.14 -2.00 11.37
CA PRO A 419 19.75 -1.58 11.50
C PRO A 419 19.53 -0.56 12.65
N TYR A 420 20.27 -0.72 13.76
CA TYR A 420 20.24 0.22 14.88
C TYR A 420 20.75 1.62 14.48
N GLU A 421 21.92 1.69 13.84
CA GLU A 421 22.49 2.97 13.39
C GLU A 421 21.53 3.66 12.42
N LYS A 422 20.99 2.94 11.43
CA LYS A 422 20.00 3.48 10.48
C LYS A 422 18.77 4.05 11.19
N PHE A 423 18.28 3.37 12.22
CA PHE A 423 17.15 3.84 13.01
C PHE A 423 17.48 5.14 13.75
N ILE A 424 18.59 5.20 14.49
CA ILE A 424 18.97 6.39 15.27
C ILE A 424 19.24 7.59 14.36
N PHE A 425 19.88 7.40 13.20
CA PHE A 425 20.06 8.46 12.22
C PHE A 425 18.73 9.02 11.67
N GLY A 426 17.64 8.25 11.74
CA GLY A 426 16.30 8.70 11.36
C GLY A 426 15.58 9.54 12.43
N LYS A 427 16.15 9.71 13.63
CA LYS A 427 15.48 10.35 14.79
C LYS A 427 15.83 11.81 15.05
N ASP A 428 16.60 12.43 14.17
CA ASP A 428 16.94 13.85 14.28
C ASP A 428 15.69 14.74 14.01
N PRO A 429 15.44 15.80 14.81
CA PRO A 429 14.26 16.62 14.62
C PRO A 429 14.34 17.43 13.31
N LYS A 430 13.16 17.61 12.70
CA LYS A 430 12.83 18.45 11.52
C LYS A 430 13.07 17.84 10.11
N HIS A 431 12.82 16.52 9.96
CA HIS A 431 12.33 15.78 8.75
C HIS A 431 13.24 14.72 8.07
N GLY A 432 13.97 13.90 8.81
CA GLY A 432 14.46 12.59 8.33
C GLY A 432 15.73 12.61 7.46
N PRO A 433 16.31 11.43 7.15
CA PRO A 433 17.58 10.99 7.75
C PRO A 433 18.85 11.69 7.24
N PHE A 434 18.80 12.66 6.32
CA PHE A 434 20.02 13.24 5.75
C PHE A 434 19.89 14.69 5.26
N ARG A 435 19.48 15.64 6.11
CA ARG A 435 19.97 17.02 5.95
C ARG A 435 21.26 17.18 6.77
N ASP A 436 22.35 17.09 6.02
CA ASP A 436 23.75 17.33 6.39
C ASP A 436 24.25 16.71 7.71
N THR A 437 23.98 15.42 7.86
CA THR A 437 24.57 14.60 8.92
C THR A 437 26.04 14.36 8.62
N GLY A 438 26.83 15.37 8.93
CA GLY A 438 28.21 15.24 9.30
C GLY A 438 29.25 15.63 8.27
N PHE A 439 30.47 15.70 8.79
CA PHE A 439 31.64 16.28 8.15
C PHE A 439 31.95 15.84 6.71
N ALA A 440 31.29 14.81 6.18
CA ALA A 440 31.41 14.35 4.80
C ALA A 440 31.17 15.48 3.77
N LYS A 441 30.23 16.40 4.04
CA LYS A 441 29.94 17.55 3.15
C LYS A 441 30.39 18.89 3.70
N THR A 442 30.82 18.96 4.96
CA THR A 442 31.41 20.17 5.53
C THR A 442 32.65 20.57 4.74
N ARG A 443 32.64 21.79 4.21
CA ARG A 443 33.78 22.42 3.54
C ARG A 443 34.26 23.59 4.36
N VAL A 444 35.57 23.77 4.39
CA VAL A 444 36.16 24.98 4.98
C VAL A 444 36.19 26.04 3.89
N VAL A 445 35.65 27.21 4.20
CA VAL A 445 35.53 28.31 3.24
C VAL A 445 36.82 29.12 3.27
N LYS A 446 37.35 29.44 2.08
CA LYS A 446 38.50 30.33 1.98
C LYS A 446 38.04 31.77 2.24
N PRO A 447 38.66 32.51 3.17
CA PRO A 447 38.31 33.90 3.43
C PRO A 447 38.45 34.75 2.16
N ARG A 448 37.43 35.56 1.88
CA ARG A 448 37.37 36.53 0.78
C ARG A 448 37.94 37.88 1.20
N ALA A 449 38.19 38.76 0.23
CA ALA A 449 38.69 40.11 0.50
C ALA A 449 37.79 40.87 1.49
N ASP A 450 36.47 40.73 1.37
CA ASP A 450 35.51 41.42 2.24
C ASP A 450 35.54 40.90 3.68
N THR A 451 35.64 39.57 3.87
CA THR A 451 35.82 38.99 5.22
C THR A 451 37.13 39.43 5.88
N LEU A 452 38.21 39.59 5.10
CA LEU A 452 39.48 40.12 5.62
C LEU A 452 39.36 41.60 5.96
N ALA A 453 38.57 42.37 5.20
CA ALA A 453 38.32 43.79 5.46
C ALA A 453 37.56 44.00 6.77
N ILE A 454 36.56 43.16 7.09
CA ILE A 454 35.83 43.21 8.36
C ILE A 454 36.79 43.15 9.55
N ILE A 455 37.69 42.17 9.57
CA ILE A 455 38.67 41.99 10.65
C ILE A 455 39.66 43.18 10.72
N ARG A 456 40.13 43.65 9.56
CA ARG A 456 41.06 44.81 9.51
C ARG A 456 40.41 46.10 10.00
N MET A 457 39.12 46.30 9.76
CA MET A 457 38.39 47.48 10.27
C MET A 457 38.26 47.47 11.79
N ALA A 458 38.23 46.29 12.42
CA ALA A 458 38.35 46.15 13.87
C ALA A 458 39.79 46.39 14.40
N GLY A 459 40.75 46.68 13.53
CA GLY A 459 42.16 46.89 13.90
C GLY A 459 42.93 45.60 14.21
N GLN A 460 42.36 44.43 13.88
CA GLN A 460 42.95 43.12 14.18
C GLN A 460 43.66 42.53 12.97
N ASP A 461 44.57 41.58 13.20
CA ASP A 461 45.27 40.83 12.15
C ASP A 461 44.44 39.59 11.73
N PRO A 462 43.95 39.52 10.48
CA PRO A 462 43.16 38.39 9.97
C PRO A 462 43.86 37.03 10.08
N ASP A 463 45.19 37.00 10.10
CA ASP A 463 45.94 35.74 10.12
C ASP A 463 46.02 35.12 11.52
N THR A 464 45.85 35.90 12.59
CA THR A 464 46.15 35.46 13.96
C THR A 464 45.02 35.70 14.95
N VAL A 465 44.09 36.60 14.66
CA VAL A 465 43.01 36.93 15.59
C VAL A 465 42.09 35.74 15.84
N THR A 466 41.78 35.51 17.10
CA THR A 466 40.86 34.48 17.55
C THR A 466 39.42 35.01 17.57
N ALA A 467 38.47 34.09 17.47
CA ALA A 467 37.06 34.42 17.55
C ALA A 467 36.71 35.06 18.92
N ALA A 468 37.36 34.62 20.00
CA ALA A 468 37.18 35.18 21.34
C ALA A 468 37.70 36.62 21.44
N GLU A 469 38.83 36.95 20.80
CA GLU A 469 39.33 38.33 20.75
C GLU A 469 38.39 39.24 19.97
N MET A 470 37.80 38.75 18.87
CA MET A 470 36.78 39.50 18.12
C MET A 470 35.48 39.66 18.90
N ASP A 471 35.00 38.63 19.61
CA ASP A 471 33.83 38.73 20.49
C ASP A 471 34.02 39.79 21.58
N ALA A 472 35.22 39.86 22.17
CA ALA A 472 35.53 40.82 23.23
C ALA A 472 35.51 42.29 22.78
N LEU A 473 35.65 42.56 21.48
CA LEU A 473 35.55 43.92 20.93
C LEU A 473 34.09 44.40 20.85
N ASP A 474 33.13 43.47 20.77
CA ASP A 474 31.68 43.73 20.74
C ASP A 474 31.26 44.86 19.77
N LEU A 475 31.85 44.83 18.58
CA LEU A 475 31.61 45.78 17.48
C LEU A 475 30.44 45.34 16.59
N ARG A 476 29.87 46.29 15.84
CA ARG A 476 28.84 46.04 14.82
C ARG A 476 29.25 46.61 13.47
N TRP A 477 28.81 45.94 12.40
CA TRP A 477 29.10 46.32 11.01
C TRP A 477 27.80 46.67 10.30
N VAL A 478 27.88 47.67 9.44
CA VAL A 478 26.77 48.09 8.58
C VAL A 478 27.14 47.78 7.15
N ASP A 479 26.24 47.11 6.44
CA ASP A 479 26.42 46.82 5.01
C ASP A 479 25.96 47.99 4.13
N ARG A 480 26.07 47.82 2.80
CA ARG A 480 25.60 48.82 1.82
C ARG A 480 24.08 49.06 1.79
N TYR A 481 23.29 48.26 2.50
CA TYR A 481 21.83 48.36 2.61
C TYR A 481 21.39 48.95 3.94
N ASP A 482 22.35 49.42 4.76
CA ASP A 482 22.15 49.95 6.11
C ASP A 482 21.65 48.92 7.13
N ASP A 483 21.83 47.63 6.85
CA ASP A 483 21.56 46.54 7.79
C ASP A 483 22.74 46.40 8.77
N VAL A 484 22.44 46.27 10.07
CA VAL A 484 23.44 46.18 11.15
C VAL A 484 23.63 44.72 11.58
N TYR A 485 24.88 44.28 11.64
CA TYR A 485 25.26 42.90 11.93
C TYR A 485 26.30 42.81 13.06
N HIS A 486 26.21 41.75 13.87
CA HIS A 486 27.34 41.30 14.68
C HIS A 486 28.48 40.79 13.78
N TRP A 487 29.73 40.85 14.25
CA TRP A 487 30.91 40.52 13.43
C TRP A 487 30.83 39.11 12.83
N ARG A 488 30.29 38.14 13.60
CA ARG A 488 30.10 36.75 13.16
C ARG A 488 29.14 36.67 11.97
N ASP A 489 28.03 37.40 12.03
CA ASP A 489 27.02 37.43 10.97
C ASP A 489 27.53 38.18 9.74
N ALA A 490 28.30 39.26 9.95
CA ALA A 490 28.95 39.99 8.86
C ALA A 490 29.97 39.12 8.11
N VAL A 491 30.79 38.35 8.84
CA VAL A 491 31.76 37.40 8.27
C VAL A 491 31.05 36.24 7.57
N ALA A 492 30.00 35.69 8.18
CA ALA A 492 29.17 34.64 7.61
C ALA A 492 28.52 35.08 6.29
N ALA A 493 27.85 36.23 6.29
CA ALA A 493 27.16 36.79 5.12
C ALA A 493 28.14 37.12 3.98
N SER A 494 29.32 37.65 4.30
CA SER A 494 30.39 37.94 3.32
C SER A 494 31.04 36.70 2.71
N SER A 495 30.82 35.53 3.29
CA SER A 495 31.41 34.26 2.86
C SER A 495 30.54 33.49 1.86
N VAL A 496 29.28 33.90 1.67
CA VAL A 496 28.31 33.26 0.77
C VAL A 496 28.59 33.69 -0.68
N GLU A 497 28.63 32.74 -1.62
CA GLU A 497 29.11 33.02 -2.97
C GLU A 497 28.17 33.90 -3.82
N ASN A 498 26.87 33.85 -3.52
CA ASN A 498 25.78 34.47 -4.31
C ASN A 498 25.02 35.58 -3.58
N ARG A 499 25.43 35.95 -2.36
CA ARG A 499 24.84 37.03 -1.56
C ARG A 499 25.97 37.99 -1.25
N THR A 500 25.93 39.21 -1.78
CA THR A 500 27.00 40.20 -1.57
C THR A 500 26.49 41.40 -0.79
N PRO A 501 26.30 41.29 0.53
CA PRO A 501 26.51 42.45 1.38
C PRO A 501 28.01 42.79 1.29
N GLY A 502 28.29 43.99 0.82
CA GLY A 502 29.62 44.56 0.70
C GLY A 502 29.54 46.04 1.03
N GLY A 503 30.64 46.79 0.93
CA GLY A 503 30.65 48.19 1.37
C GLY A 503 30.55 48.35 2.89
N TRP A 504 31.11 47.37 3.61
CA TRP A 504 31.11 47.33 5.06
C TRP A 504 31.76 48.56 5.68
N ARG A 505 31.10 49.11 6.69
CA ARG A 505 31.67 50.12 7.60
C ARG A 505 31.38 49.72 9.04
N LEU A 506 32.15 50.27 9.98
CA LEU A 506 31.78 50.17 11.39
C LEU A 506 30.48 50.96 11.64
N ALA A 507 29.61 50.39 12.46
CA ALA A 507 28.42 51.07 12.93
C ALA A 507 28.81 52.28 13.77
N THR A 508 28.01 53.34 13.68
CA THR A 508 28.13 54.47 14.61
C THR A 508 27.75 54.03 16.03
N PRO A 509 28.12 54.79 17.07
CA PRO A 509 27.71 54.48 18.44
C PRO A 509 26.18 54.37 18.59
N GLU A 510 25.42 55.22 17.88
CA GLU A 510 23.96 55.24 17.90
C GLU A 510 23.35 54.00 17.25
N GLU A 511 23.87 53.58 16.08
CA GLU A 511 23.46 52.35 15.38
C GLU A 511 23.79 51.10 16.22
N SER A 512 24.95 51.09 16.88
CA SER A 512 25.40 49.98 17.72
C SER A 512 24.53 49.79 18.95
N VAL A 513 24.12 50.87 19.61
CA VAL A 513 23.21 50.81 20.77
C VAL A 513 21.85 50.26 20.35
N LYS A 514 21.28 50.78 19.26
CA LYS A 514 19.99 50.32 18.74
C LYS A 514 20.01 48.85 18.32
N ALA A 515 21.10 48.39 17.68
CA ALA A 515 21.25 46.98 17.33
C ALA A 515 21.33 46.08 18.58
N LYS A 516 22.05 46.50 19.62
CA LYS A 516 22.15 45.77 20.89
C LYS A 516 20.80 45.71 21.64
N GLU A 517 20.00 46.77 21.59
CA GLU A 517 18.64 46.75 22.14
C GLU A 517 17.76 45.72 21.41
N ILE A 518 17.82 45.69 20.08
CA ILE A 518 17.09 44.70 19.26
C ILE A 518 17.56 43.27 19.55
N GLU A 519 18.87 43.05 19.71
CA GLU A 519 19.43 41.75 20.07
C GLU A 519 18.96 41.28 21.46
N ILE A 520 18.88 42.19 22.44
CA ILE A 520 18.37 41.91 23.78
C ILE A 520 16.88 41.56 23.76
N ASP A 521 16.07 42.30 23.00
CA ASP A 521 14.64 42.02 22.83
C ASP A 521 14.41 40.64 22.18
N HIS A 522 15.22 40.28 21.16
CA HIS A 522 15.13 38.96 20.52
C HIS A 522 15.53 37.81 21.47
N LEU A 523 16.52 38.04 22.35
CA LEU A 523 16.88 37.05 23.38
C LEU A 523 15.74 36.84 24.38
N GLN A 524 15.06 37.92 24.80
CA GLN A 524 13.92 37.86 25.72
C GLN A 524 12.67 37.20 25.11
N ASP A 525 12.40 37.41 23.82
CA ASP A 525 11.31 36.73 23.09
C ASP A 525 11.64 35.24 22.82
N SER A 526 12.91 34.89 22.58
CA SER A 526 13.33 33.49 22.38
C SER A 526 13.21 32.63 23.65
N ASP A 527 13.46 33.22 24.82
CA ASP A 527 13.24 32.58 26.13
C ASP A 527 11.75 32.33 26.41
N LEU A 528 10.85 33.16 25.85
CA LEU A 528 9.40 32.97 25.93
C LEU A 528 8.87 31.90 24.96
N GLU A 529 9.45 31.78 23.75
CA GLU A 529 9.12 30.68 22.84
C GLU A 529 9.59 29.31 23.36
N HIS A 530 10.72 29.25 24.08
CA HIS A 530 11.17 28.02 24.76
C HIS A 530 10.25 27.58 25.91
N LEU A 531 9.45 28.48 26.49
CA LEU A 531 8.44 28.19 27.52
C LEU A 531 7.05 27.88 26.94
N HIS A 532 6.84 27.98 25.62
CA HIS A 532 5.55 27.74 24.96
C HIS A 532 5.54 26.53 24.02
N ILE A 533 6.58 25.71 24.08
CA ILE A 533 6.65 24.40 23.42
C ILE A 533 6.74 23.32 24.52
N GLU A 534 5.65 23.16 25.28
CA GLU A 534 5.35 21.94 26.04
C GLU A 534 4.62 20.92 25.16
#